data_AF-A0A6G3D0K2-F1
#
_entry.id   AF-A0A6G3D0K2-F1
#
_cell.length_a   1.000
_cell.length_b   1.000
_cell.length_c   1.000
_cell.angle_alpha   90.00
_cell.angle_beta   90.00
_cell.angle_gamma   90.00
#
_symmetry.space_group_name_H-M   'P 1'
#
loop_
_entity.id
_entity.type
_entity.pdbx_description
1 polymer ?
#
loop_
_entity_poly.entity_id
_entity_poly.type
_entity_poly.pdbx_seq_one_letter_code
_entity_poly.pdbx_strand_id
1 'polypeptide(L)' 'MKGYVFHGPGRSAWEDIPDPDLKEPTDAVVRVDAVTICGTDLH' A
#
# COMPACT_ATOMS: atom_id res chain seq x y z
N MET A 1 9.94 1.84 2.53
CA MET A 1 9.31 0.49 2.40
C MET A 1 8.95 0.15 0.96
N LYS A 2 8.59 -1.11 0.66
CA LYS A 2 8.03 -1.50 -0.64
C LYS A 2 6.50 -1.35 -0.65
N GLY A 3 5.93 -0.83 -1.74
CA GLY A 3 4.49 -0.74 -1.96
C GLY A 3 4.11 -1.15 -3.38
N TYR A 4 2.93 -1.72 -3.56
CA TYR A 4 2.37 -2.01 -4.88
C TYR A 4 1.49 -0.83 -5.31
N VAL A 5 1.95 -0.07 -6.30
CA VAL A 5 1.38 1.22 -6.71
C VAL A 5 0.67 1.08 -8.05
N PHE A 6 -0.53 1.64 -8.14
CA PHE A 6 -1.34 1.68 -9.36
C PHE A 6 -1.09 2.97 -10.15
N HIS A 7 -0.75 2.84 -11.44
CA HIS A 7 -0.53 3.93 -12.39
C HIS A 7 -1.49 3.90 -13.58
N GLY A 8 -2.56 3.10 -13.50
CA GLY A 8 -3.55 2.91 -14.54
C GLY A 8 -3.76 1.44 -14.92
N PRO A 9 -4.79 1.14 -15.74
CA PRO A 9 -5.12 -0.23 -16.12
C PRO A 9 -3.91 -0.97 -16.73
N GLY A 10 -3.57 -2.12 -16.16
CA GLY A 10 -2.41 -2.92 -16.57
C GLY A 10 -1.04 -2.30 -16.25
N ARG A 11 -1.00 -1.19 -15.50
CA ARG A 11 0.22 -0.44 -15.16
C ARG A 11 0.34 -0.30 -13.66
N SER A 12 0.68 -1.39 -13.00
CA SER A 12 0.96 -1.41 -11.55
C SER A 12 2.35 -1.98 -11.32
N ALA A 13 3.05 -1.44 -10.32
CA ALA A 13 4.44 -1.78 -10.07
C ALA A 13 4.76 -1.82 -8.57
N TRP A 14 5.76 -2.62 -8.23
CA TRP A 14 6.38 -2.57 -6.91
C TRP A 14 7.41 -1.45 -6.88
N GLU A 15 7.27 -0.55 -5.91
CA GLU A 15 8.08 0.66 -5.80
C GLU A 15 8.63 0.83 -4.39
N ASP A 16 9.79 1.47 -4.28
CA ASP A 16 10.27 2.00 -3.01
C ASP A 16 9.52 3.30 -2.71
N ILE A 17 8.78 3.29 -1.61
CA ILE A 17 8.02 4.44 -1.10
C ILE A 17 8.52 4.82 0.31
N PRO A 18 8.33 6.07 0.75
CA PRO A 18 8.65 6.47 2.11
C PRO A 18 7.98 5.58 3.16
N ASP A 19 8.62 5.42 4.30
CA ASP A 19 7.98 4.76 5.44
C ASP A 19 6.83 5.62 5.98
N PRO A 20 5.77 5.02 6.54
CA PRO A 20 4.62 5.76 7.03
C PRO A 20 4.94 6.44 8.36
N ASP A 21 4.40 7.65 8.54
CA ASP A 21 4.47 8.40 9.78
C ASP A 21 3.09 8.51 10.45
N LEU A 22 3.08 8.64 11.78
CA LEU A 22 1.87 8.95 12.54
C LEU A 22 1.47 10.41 12.30
N LYS A 23 0.19 10.66 12.03
CA LYS A 23 -0.33 12.02 11.79
C LYS A 23 -1.19 12.50 12.95
N GLU A 24 -2.04 11.62 13.44
CA GLU A 24 -2.94 11.87 14.56
C GLU A 24 -2.59 11.00 15.77
N PRO A 25 -2.95 11.41 17.00
CA PRO A 25 -2.64 10.66 18.21
C PRO A 25 -3.24 9.24 18.26
N THR A 26 -4.24 8.96 17.43
CA THR A 26 -4.93 7.67 17.35
C THR A 26 -4.35 6.72 16.30
N ASP A 27 -3.34 7.15 15.54
CA ASP A 27 -2.75 6.34 14.48
C ASP A 27 -1.84 5.24 15.03
N ALA A 28 -1.65 4.19 14.24
CA ALA A 28 -0.66 3.15 14.49
C ALA A 28 0.03 2.75 13.18
N VAL A 29 1.35 2.53 13.25
CA VAL A 29 2.12 1.91 12.15
C VAL A 29 2.16 0.41 12.40
N VAL A 30 1.63 -0.36 11.45
CA VAL A 30 1.55 -1.83 11.53
C VAL A 30 2.48 -2.46 10.51
N ARG A 31 3.36 -3.38 10.94
CA ARG A 31 4.11 -4.22 10.02
C ARG A 31 3.18 -5.28 9.43
N VAL A 32 3.04 -5.27 8.11
CA VAL A 32 2.18 -6.20 7.40
C VAL A 32 2.92 -7.50 7.11
N ASP A 33 2.34 -8.62 7.52
CA ASP A 33 2.89 -9.98 7.28
C ASP A 33 2.35 -10.60 5.98
N ALA A 34 1.05 -10.39 5.73
CA ALA A 34 0.38 -10.84 4.51
C ALA A 34 -0.65 -9.81 4.03
N VAL A 35 -0.78 -9.70 2.71
CA VAL A 35 -1.84 -8.95 2.03
C VAL A 35 -2.44 -9.82 0.93
N THR A 36 -3.70 -9.57 0.61
CA THR A 36 -4.42 -10.23 -0.48
C THR A 36 -5.00 -9.19 -1.42
N ILE A 37 -5.47 -9.63 -2.58
CA ILE A 37 -6.13 -8.79 -3.57
C ILE A 37 -7.64 -8.97 -3.43
N CYS A 38 -8.38 -7.87 -3.33
CA CYS A 38 -9.84 -7.85 -3.40
C CYS A 38 -10.30 -7.70 -4.85
N GLY A 39 -11.49 -8.20 -5.19
CA GLY A 39 -12.07 -8.02 -6.53
C GLY A 39 -12.32 -6.55 -6.91
N THR A 40 -12.48 -5.68 -5.91
CA THR A 40 -12.63 -4.23 -6.12
C THR A 40 -11.33 -3.56 -6.54
N ASP A 41 -10.17 -4.16 -6.29
CA ASP A 41 -8.88 -3.61 -6.71
C ASP A 41 -8.67 -3.74 -8.23
N LEU A 42 -9.53 -4.50 -8.91
CA LEU A 42 -9.48 -4.76 -10.36
C LEU A 42 -10.40 -3.83 -11.19
N HIS A 43 -11.25 -3.03 -10.55
CA HIS A 43 -12.28 -2.19 -11.19
C HIS A 43 -12.03 -0.71 -10.91
#